data_AF-A0A392RTJ9-F1
#
_entry.id   AF-A0A392RTJ9-F1
#
_cell.length_a   1.000
_cell.length_b   1.000
_cell.length_c   1.000
_cell.angle_alpha   90.00
_cell.angle_beta   90.00
_cell.angle_gamma   90.00
#
_symmetry.space_group_name_H-M   'P 1'
#
loop_
_entity.id
_entity.type
_entity.pdbx_description
1 polymer ?
#
loop_
_entity_poly.entity_id
_entity_poly.type
_entity_poly.pdbx_seq_one_letter_code
_entity_poly.pdbx_strand_id
1 'polypeptide(L)'
;MASPSSTRLDLDGNPIKPLTICMIGAGGFIGSHLCEKLMSETSHKVLALDVYSDKIKHLLEPESLPWNGRIHFHRLNIKNDSRLEGLIKMADL
;
A
#
# COMPACT_ATOMS: atom_id res chain seq x y z
N MET A 1 -8.77 24.44 6.45
CA MET A 1 -7.77 24.95 5.49
C MET A 1 -6.80 23.82 5.21
N ALA A 2 -6.77 23.27 4.00
CA ALA A 2 -5.77 22.27 3.64
C ALA A 2 -4.42 22.97 3.56
N SER A 3 -3.44 22.52 4.35
CA SER A 3 -2.06 22.96 4.20
C SER A 3 -1.58 22.62 2.79
N PRO A 4 -0.74 23.46 2.15
CA PRO A 4 -0.10 23.06 0.91
C PRO A 4 0.69 21.78 1.21
N SER A 5 0.38 20.69 0.52
CA SER A 5 1.13 19.44 0.66
C SER A 5 2.58 19.76 0.28
N SER A 6 3.47 19.81 1.26
CA SER A 6 4.89 19.95 1.00
C SER A 6 5.29 18.80 0.07
N THR A 7 5.91 19.15 -1.05
CA THR A 7 6.40 18.14 -2.00
C THR A 7 7.43 17.29 -1.25
N ARG A 8 7.16 15.99 -1.12
CA ARG A 8 8.05 15.08 -0.40
C ARG A 8 9.28 14.82 -1.27
N LEU A 9 10.46 15.06 -0.72
CA LEU A 9 11.75 14.85 -1.40
C LEU A 9 12.41 13.57 -0.88
N ASP A 10 13.17 12.90 -1.75
CA ASP A 10 14.06 11.81 -1.36
C ASP A 10 15.34 12.35 -0.67
N LEU A 11 16.26 11.46 -0.32
CA LEU A 11 17.52 11.83 0.34
C LEU A 11 18.47 12.62 -0.58
N ASP A 12 18.29 12.53 -1.89
CA ASP A 12 19.06 13.26 -2.89
C ASP A 12 18.42 14.63 -3.21
N GLY A 13 17.28 14.95 -2.60
CA GLY A 13 16.54 16.19 -2.80
C GLY A 13 15.61 16.19 -4.02
N ASN A 14 15.42 15.04 -4.68
CA ASN A 14 14.51 14.94 -5.82
C ASN A 14 13.06 14.72 -5.36
N PRO A 15 12.06 15.21 -6.10
CA PRO A 15 10.66 14.90 -5.80
C PRO A 15 10.37 13.40 -5.87
N ILE A 16 9.75 12.85 -4.82
CA ILE A 16 9.32 11.45 -4.79
C ILE A 16 8.09 11.28 -5.68
N LYS A 17 8.22 10.47 -6.72
CA LYS A 17 7.09 10.07 -7.55
C LYS A 17 6.23 9.03 -6.81
N PRO A 18 4.89 9.16 -6.82
CA PRO A 18 4.00 8.08 -6.36
C PRO A 18 4.27 6.79 -7.14
N LEU A 19 4.13 5.65 -6.45
CA LEU A 19 4.36 4.31 -6.99
C LEU A 19 3.21 3.41 -6.57
N THR A 20 2.92 2.39 -7.38
CA THR A 20 2.11 1.24 -7.01
C THR A 20 3.04 0.14 -6.48
N ILE A 21 2.86 -0.25 -5.23
CA ILE A 21 3.71 -1.22 -4.52
C ILE A 21 2.95 -2.53 -4.33
N CYS A 22 3.49 -3.64 -4.82
CA CYS A 22 3.00 -4.99 -4.57
C CYS A 22 3.59 -5.55 -3.27
N MET A 23 2.87 -5.43 -2.16
CA MET A 23 3.33 -5.86 -0.85
C MET A 23 2.83 -7.27 -0.52
N ILE A 24 3.71 -8.26 -0.63
CA ILE A 24 3.43 -9.64 -0.20
C ILE A 24 3.69 -9.77 1.31
N GLY A 25 2.77 -10.38 2.05
CA GLY A 25 2.83 -10.44 3.51
C GLY A 25 2.34 -9.15 4.19
N ALA A 26 1.49 -8.38 3.50
CA ALA A 26 1.00 -7.08 3.97
C ALA A 26 0.15 -7.16 5.26
N GLY A 27 -0.48 -8.30 5.53
CA GLY A 27 -1.23 -8.56 6.76
C GLY A 27 -0.36 -9.07 7.92
N GLY A 28 0.94 -9.26 7.69
CA GLY A 28 1.93 -9.61 8.71
C GLY A 28 2.25 -8.45 9.66
N PHE A 29 3.11 -8.72 10.66
CA PHE A 29 3.50 -7.70 11.65
C PHE A 29 4.22 -6.50 11.02
N ILE A 30 5.19 -6.75 10.13
CA ILE A 30 5.94 -5.70 9.45
C ILE A 30 5.07 -5.04 8.37
N GLY A 31 4.37 -5.86 7.58
CA GLY A 31 3.52 -5.40 6.49
C GLY A 31 2.43 -4.42 6.95
N SER A 32 1.81 -4.69 8.11
CA SER A 32 0.74 -3.83 8.60
C SER A 32 1.24 -2.43 8.97
N HIS A 33 2.36 -2.33 9.68
CA HIS A 33 2.96 -1.05 10.06
C HIS A 33 3.51 -0.30 8.85
N LEU A 34 4.07 -1.02 7.86
CA LEU A 34 4.49 -0.40 6.62
C LEU A 34 3.30 0.18 5.84
N CYS A 35 2.18 -0.55 5.77
CA CYS A 35 0.93 -0.03 5.19
C CYS A 35 0.47 1.25 5.90
N GLU A 36 0.48 1.28 7.24
CA GLU A 36 0.11 2.48 8.02
C GLU A 36 0.95 3.69 7.64
N LYS A 37 2.26 3.52 7.56
CA LYS A 37 3.19 4.60 7.17
C LYS A 37 2.98 5.06 5.73
N LEU A 38 2.78 4.13 4.80
CA LEU A 38 2.51 4.48 3.40
C LEU A 38 1.19 5.25 3.25
N MET A 39 0.15 4.86 3.99
CA MET A 39 -1.15 5.52 3.94
C MET A 39 -1.15 6.89 4.63
N SER A 40 -0.45 7.04 5.75
CA SER A 40 -0.46 8.30 6.52
C SER A 40 0.56 9.34 6.01
N GLU A 41 1.69 8.91 5.45
CA GLU A 41 2.83 9.81 5.21
C GLU A 41 3.25 9.95 3.74
N THR A 42 2.69 9.14 2.84
CA THR A 42 3.09 9.13 1.42
C THR A 42 1.90 9.12 0.48
N SER A 43 2.17 9.35 -0.80
CA SER A 43 1.17 9.25 -1.88
C SER A 43 1.20 7.91 -2.62
N HIS A 44 1.95 6.91 -2.13
CA HIS A 44 2.03 5.61 -2.77
C HIS A 44 0.70 4.85 -2.69
N LYS A 45 0.50 3.96 -3.65
CA LYS A 45 -0.57 2.96 -3.71
C LYS A 45 -0.02 1.61 -3.31
N VAL A 46 -0.81 0.80 -2.59
CA VAL A 46 -0.43 -0.53 -2.12
C VAL A 46 -1.42 -1.56 -2.64
N LEU A 47 -0.91 -2.59 -3.31
CA LEU A 47 -1.58 -3.87 -3.49
C LEU A 47 -1.14 -4.74 -2.31
N ALA A 48 -2.02 -4.90 -1.32
CA ALA A 48 -1.73 -5.64 -0.08
C ALA A 48 -2.09 -7.11 -0.28
N LEU A 49 -1.09 -7.97 -0.46
CA LEU A 49 -1.24 -9.38 -0.74
C LEU A 49 -0.96 -10.19 0.54
N ASP A 50 -1.96 -10.91 1.04
CA ASP A 50 -1.77 -11.81 2.19
C ASP A 50 -2.88 -12.88 2.24
N VAL A 51 -2.70 -13.92 3.04
CA VAL A 51 -3.75 -14.88 3.37
C VAL A 51 -4.74 -14.33 4.39
N TYR A 52 -4.33 -13.37 5.24
CA TYR A 52 -5.16 -12.74 6.27
C TYR A 52 -5.03 -11.21 6.26
N SER A 53 -6.11 -10.50 6.58
CA SER A 53 -6.13 -9.03 6.60
C SER A 53 -6.33 -8.44 8.01
N ASP A 54 -6.39 -9.26 9.05
CA ASP A 54 -6.82 -8.85 10.39
C ASP A 54 -6.05 -7.66 10.96
N LYS A 55 -4.76 -7.55 10.62
CA LYS A 55 -3.88 -6.44 11.06
C LYS A 55 -3.95 -5.18 10.19
N ILE A 56 -4.68 -5.20 9.07
CA ILE A 56 -4.84 -4.05 8.17
C ILE A 56 -6.30 -3.69 7.92
N LYS A 57 -7.26 -4.37 8.56
CA LYS A 57 -8.71 -4.11 8.38
C LYS A 57 -9.06 -2.63 8.58
N HIS A 58 -8.45 -1.97 9.57
CA HIS A 58 -8.66 -0.54 9.86
C HIS A 58 -8.13 0.41 8.78
N LEU A 59 -7.32 -0.09 7.84
CA LEU A 59 -6.84 0.69 6.70
C LEU A 59 -7.75 0.55 5.47
N LEU A 60 -8.60 -0.49 5.44
CA LEU A 60 -9.47 -0.81 4.32
C LEU A 60 -10.87 -0.19 4.47
N GLU A 61 -11.30 0.07 5.71
CA GLU A 61 -12.65 0.55 6.03
C GLU A 61 -12.59 1.64 7.12
N PRO A 62 -13.48 2.65 7.09
CA PRO A 62 -14.53 2.91 6.09
C PRO A 62 -14.01 3.64 4.84
N GLU A 63 -14.82 3.72 3.77
CA GLU A 63 -14.47 4.44 2.53
C GLU A 63 -14.23 5.96 2.71
N SER A 64 -14.59 6.52 3.87
CA SER A 64 -14.34 7.92 4.20
C SER A 64 -12.89 8.21 4.62
N LEU A 65 -12.02 7.20 4.64
CA LEU A 65 -10.60 7.38 4.97
C LEU A 65 -9.89 8.26 3.92
N PRO A 66 -8.93 9.10 4.34
CA PRO A 66 -8.24 10.02 3.42
C PRO A 66 -7.36 9.31 2.38
N TRP A 67 -7.09 8.02 2.55
CA TRP A 67 -6.34 7.18 1.63
C TRP A 67 -7.23 6.16 0.91
N ASN A 68 -8.56 6.36 0.91
CA ASN A 68 -9.47 5.50 0.16
C ASN A 68 -9.02 5.37 -1.31
N GLY A 69 -9.06 4.14 -1.84
CA GLY A 69 -8.55 3.83 -3.18
C GLY A 69 -7.01 3.78 -3.31
N ARG A 70 -6.24 4.00 -2.24
CA ARG A 70 -4.77 3.82 -2.26
C ARG A 70 -4.29 2.48 -1.72
N ILE A 71 -5.11 1.72 -1.02
CA ILE A 71 -4.76 0.38 -0.56
C ILE A 71 -5.84 -0.62 -0.99
N HIS A 72 -5.42 -1.73 -1.60
CA HIS A 72 -6.33 -2.79 -2.05
C HIS A 72 -5.87 -4.13 -1.51
N PHE A 73 -6.72 -4.81 -0.75
CA PHE A 73 -6.40 -6.12 -0.22
C PHE A 73 -6.74 -7.23 -1.23
N HIS A 74 -5.77 -8.08 -1.48
CA HIS A 74 -5.92 -9.29 -2.27
C HIS A 74 -5.65 -10.49 -1.37
N ARG A 75 -6.70 -11.27 -1.08
CA ARG A 75 -6.53 -12.55 -0.40
C ARG A 75 -5.94 -13.56 -1.38
N LEU A 76 -4.69 -13.95 -1.17
CA LEU A 76 -4.02 -15.00 -1.93
C LEU A 76 -2.99 -15.77 -1.11
N ASN A 77 -2.66 -16.95 -1.58
CA ASN A 77 -1.52 -17.73 -1.11
C ASN A 77 -0.50 -17.84 -2.24
N ILE A 78 0.66 -17.20 -2.08
CA ILE A 78 1.71 -17.13 -3.10
C ILE A 78 2.24 -18.50 -3.54
N LYS A 79 2.00 -19.57 -2.78
CA LYS A 79 2.46 -20.92 -3.15
C LYS A 79 1.83 -21.43 -4.43
N ASN A 80 0.55 -21.11 -4.68
CA ASN A 80 -0.25 -21.67 -5.79
C ASN A 80 -1.37 -20.70 -6.21
N ASP A 81 -1.04 -19.48 -6.62
CA ASP A 81 -2.04 -18.51 -7.09
C ASP A 81 -1.58 -17.83 -8.39
N SER A 82 -2.27 -18.12 -9.50
CA SER A 82 -1.92 -17.61 -10.83
C SER A 82 -2.11 -16.10 -10.98
N ARG A 83 -2.89 -15.48 -10.08
CA ARG A 83 -3.10 -14.02 -10.09
C ARG A 83 -1.86 -13.24 -9.67
N LEU A 84 -0.90 -13.88 -9.00
CA LEU A 84 0.31 -13.25 -8.48
C LEU A 84 1.09 -12.53 -9.59
N GLU A 85 1.30 -13.19 -10.73
CA GLU A 85 2.04 -12.61 -11.85
C GLU A 85 1.38 -11.33 -12.38
N GLY A 86 0.03 -11.33 -12.47
CA GLY A 86 -0.73 -10.16 -12.88
C GLY A 86 -0.61 -9.01 -11.88
N LEU A 87 -0.64 -9.30 -10.58
CA LEU A 87 -0.48 -8.30 -9.52
C LEU A 87 0.93 -7.67 -9.53
N ILE A 88 1.96 -8.47 -9.75
CA ILE A 88 3.34 -7.98 -9.89
C ILE A 88 3.47 -7.07 -11.13
N LYS A 89 2.90 -7.47 -12.27
CA LYS A 89 2.94 -6.68 -13.52
C LYS A 89 2.21 -5.33 -13.43
N MET A 90 1.28 -5.17 -12.49
CA MET A 90 0.58 -3.91 -12.24
C MET A 90 1.32 -2.97 -11.29
N ALA A 91 2.38 -3.44 -10.63
CA ALA A 91 3.14 -2.65 -9.66
C ALA A 91 4.42 -2.09 -10.29
N ASP A 92 4.85 -0.93 -9.76
CA ASP A 92 6.14 -0.33 -10.05
C ASP A 92 7.25 -0.93 -9.15
N LEU A 93 6.85 -1.52 -8.01
CA LEU A 93 7.71 -2.17 -7.02
C LEU A 93 7.08 -3.46 -6.48
#